data_AF-A0A9P9ELN6-F1
#
_entry.id   AF-A0A9P9ELN6-F1
#
_cell.length_a   1.000
_cell.length_b   1.000
_cell.length_c   1.000
_cell.angle_alpha   90.00
_cell.angle_beta   90.00
_cell.angle_gamma   90.00
#
_symmetry.space_group_name_H-M   'P 1'
#
loop_
_entity.id
_entity.type
_entity.pdbx_description
1 polymer ?
#
loop_
_entity_poly.entity_id
_entity_poly.type
_entity_poly.pdbx_seq_one_letter_code
_entity_poly.pdbx_strand_id
1 'polypeptide(L)'
;MEGHETVAITFLSHDSVDPDQEDHYGSTPLSIAARNGGTEIVKVLLATRQVTFDSQDRFGRTSLWWARRRGNTDTEQVLLDYAEKRGIPVCDNDEFIEVRPISNVGTSRWCDVCTLSILEDEIFYECGVCKGGDFDTCSECYKIGGRCLGDDHGLAQRENIEE
;
A
#
# COMPACT_ATOMS: atom_id res chain seq x y z
N MET A 1 2.95 8.21 19.56
CA MET A 1 2.17 7.65 18.43
C MET A 1 0.70 7.41 18.82
N GLU A 2 0.08 8.23 19.68
CA GLU A 2 -1.28 7.96 20.21
C GLU A 2 -2.42 8.73 19.50
N GLY A 3 -2.11 9.47 18.43
CA GLY A 3 -3.10 10.30 17.72
C GLY A 3 -3.87 9.57 16.61
N HIS A 4 -3.20 8.67 15.88
CA HIS A 4 -3.77 8.11 14.64
C HIS A 4 -4.91 7.12 14.91
N GLU A 5 -4.83 6.36 15.99
CA GLU A 5 -5.88 5.42 16.40
C GLU A 5 -7.16 6.14 16.82
N THR A 6 -7.05 7.18 17.66
CA THR A 6 -8.20 7.98 18.12
C THR A 6 -8.92 8.62 16.93
N VAL A 7 -8.17 9.14 15.94
CA VAL A 7 -8.75 9.70 14.72
C VAL A 7 -9.42 8.61 13.88
N ALA A 8 -8.79 7.44 13.70
CA ALA A 8 -9.38 6.33 12.96
C ALA A 8 -10.69 5.83 13.60
N ILE A 9 -10.71 5.62 14.93
CA ILE A 9 -11.91 5.21 15.66
C ILE A 9 -13.01 6.27 15.52
N THR A 10 -12.66 7.55 15.70
CA THR A 10 -13.65 8.64 15.61
C THR A 10 -14.22 8.73 14.20
N PHE A 11 -13.38 8.62 13.18
CA PHE A 11 -13.81 8.68 11.78
C PHE A 11 -14.67 7.47 11.40
N LEU A 12 -14.28 6.25 11.77
CA LEU A 12 -15.02 5.02 11.48
C LEU A 12 -16.33 4.89 12.28
N SER A 13 -16.53 5.71 13.33
CA SER A 13 -17.78 5.74 14.10
C SER A 13 -18.91 6.52 13.43
N HIS A 14 -18.61 7.22 12.33
CA HIS A 14 -19.63 7.88 11.51
C HIS A 14 -20.22 6.90 10.48
N ASP A 15 -21.54 6.69 10.53
CA ASP A 15 -22.29 5.79 9.63
C ASP A 15 -22.13 6.10 8.12
N SER A 16 -21.65 7.30 7.77
CA SER A 16 -21.42 7.71 6.38
C SER A 16 -20.05 7.32 5.82
N VAL A 17 -19.17 6.75 6.65
CA VAL A 17 -17.82 6.36 6.24
C VAL A 17 -17.86 4.92 5.76
N ASP A 18 -17.57 4.71 4.48
CA ASP A 18 -17.33 3.39 3.92
C ASP A 18 -15.91 2.92 4.30
N PRO A 19 -15.78 1.87 5.14
CA PRO A 19 -14.48 1.38 5.58
C PRO A 19 -13.71 0.61 4.50
N ASP A 20 -14.35 0.31 3.35
CA ASP A 20 -13.74 -0.29 2.18
C ASP A 20 -13.50 0.72 1.04
N GLN A 21 -13.72 2.02 1.27
CA GLN A 21 -13.51 3.04 0.25
C GLN A 21 -12.10 2.97 -0.35
N GLU A 22 -12.05 2.71 -1.65
CA GLU A 22 -10.80 2.54 -2.40
C GLU A 22 -10.19 3.89 -2.82
N ASP A 23 -8.86 3.95 -2.86
CA ASP A 23 -8.11 5.01 -3.53
C ASP A 23 -8.00 4.78 -5.05
N HIS A 24 -7.25 5.66 -5.75
CA HIS A 24 -7.05 5.56 -7.19
C HIS A 24 -6.42 4.22 -7.64
N TYR A 25 -5.73 3.50 -6.76
CA TYR A 25 -5.10 2.22 -7.05
C TYR A 25 -5.89 1.02 -6.54
N GLY A 26 -7.09 1.23 -5.98
CA GLY A 26 -7.87 0.17 -5.36
C GLY A 26 -7.42 -0.17 -3.93
N SER A 27 -6.57 0.66 -3.32
CA SER A 27 -6.11 0.40 -1.94
C SER A 27 -7.23 0.74 -0.97
N THR A 28 -7.65 -0.23 -0.15
CA THR A 28 -8.59 -0.03 0.95
C THR A 28 -7.87 0.49 2.21
N PRO A 29 -8.58 1.10 3.18
CA PRO A 29 -8.02 1.49 4.47
C PRO A 29 -7.28 0.34 5.18
N LEU A 30 -7.78 -0.90 5.08
CA LEU A 30 -7.13 -2.09 5.64
C LEU A 30 -5.78 -2.36 4.98
N SER A 31 -5.71 -2.32 3.64
CA SER A 31 -4.47 -2.55 2.91
C SER A 31 -3.41 -1.46 3.17
N ILE A 32 -3.84 -0.21 3.29
CA ILE A 32 -2.96 0.93 3.59
C ILE A 32 -2.40 0.82 5.02
N ALA A 33 -3.26 0.48 6.00
CA ALA A 33 -2.82 0.25 7.38
C ALA A 33 -1.83 -0.91 7.47
N ALA A 34 -2.09 -2.01 6.75
CA ALA A 34 -1.20 -3.16 6.70
C ALA A 34 0.16 -2.87 6.05
N ARG A 35 0.16 -2.10 4.96
CA ARG A 35 1.39 -1.62 4.29
C ARG A 35 2.28 -0.79 5.22
N ASN A 36 1.67 0.04 6.07
CA ASN A 36 2.41 0.96 6.94
C ASN A 36 2.73 0.39 8.32
N GLY A 37 2.39 -0.86 8.60
CA GLY A 37 2.62 -1.49 9.91
C GLY A 37 1.72 -0.92 11.00
N GLY A 38 0.57 -0.35 10.62
CA GLY A 38 -0.41 0.25 11.52
C GLY A 38 -1.24 -0.81 12.25
N THR A 39 -0.59 -1.69 13.02
CA THR A 39 -1.21 -2.86 13.66
C THR A 39 -2.47 -2.51 14.47
N GLU A 40 -2.47 -1.41 15.22
CA GLU A 40 -3.67 -0.99 15.98
C GLU A 40 -4.81 -0.50 15.08
N ILE A 41 -4.50 0.21 13.99
CA ILE A 41 -5.50 0.63 13.00
C ILE A 41 -6.11 -0.61 12.31
N VAL A 42 -5.30 -1.61 11.99
CA VAL A 42 -5.78 -2.90 11.46
C VAL A 42 -6.75 -3.56 12.44
N LYS A 43 -6.41 -3.64 13.73
CA LYS A 43 -7.31 -4.20 14.74
C LYS A 43 -8.64 -3.43 14.83
N VAL A 44 -8.59 -2.09 14.82
CA VAL A 44 -9.79 -1.24 14.84
C VAL A 44 -10.67 -1.51 13.61
N LEU A 45 -10.10 -1.50 12.41
CA LEU A 45 -10.81 -1.76 11.15
C LEU A 45 -11.48 -3.14 11.16
N LEU A 46 -10.73 -4.18 11.55
CA LEU A 46 -11.23 -5.55 11.66
C LEU A 46 -12.33 -5.73 12.73
N ALA A 47 -12.29 -4.92 13.80
CA ALA A 47 -13.30 -4.94 14.86
C ALA A 47 -14.66 -4.39 14.40
N THR A 48 -14.68 -3.51 13.39
CA THR A 48 -15.95 -2.97 12.82
C THR A 48 -16.79 -4.06 12.17
N ARG A 49 -16.17 -5.16 11.69
CA ARG A 49 -16.78 -6.24 10.90
C ARG A 49 -17.47 -5.80 9.61
N GLN A 50 -17.22 -4.58 9.16
CA GLN A 50 -17.76 -4.03 7.92
C GLN A 50 -16.75 -4.07 6.78
N VAL A 51 -15.47 -4.30 7.10
CA VAL A 51 -14.37 -4.37 6.14
C VAL A 51 -14.34 -5.74 5.44
N THR A 52 -14.15 -5.71 4.13
CA THR A 52 -13.88 -6.87 3.29
C THR A 52 -12.41 -7.26 3.43
N PHE A 53 -12.15 -8.43 4.01
CA PHE A 53 -10.80 -8.85 4.41
C PHE A 53 -9.87 -9.13 3.23
N ASP A 54 -10.39 -9.75 2.18
CA ASP A 54 -9.66 -10.25 1.01
C ASP A 54 -9.73 -9.28 -0.19
N SER A 55 -10.16 -8.04 0.02
CA SER A 55 -10.15 -7.01 -1.02
C SER A 55 -8.76 -6.88 -1.65
N GLN A 56 -8.76 -6.87 -2.97
CA GLN A 56 -7.56 -6.75 -3.78
C GLN A 56 -7.50 -5.37 -4.41
N ASP A 57 -6.32 -4.75 -4.37
CA ASP A 57 -6.09 -3.56 -5.16
C ASP A 57 -6.07 -3.87 -6.67
N ARG A 58 -5.92 -2.85 -7.52
CA ARG A 58 -5.93 -3.00 -9.00
C ARG A 58 -4.82 -3.89 -9.54
N PHE A 59 -3.88 -4.30 -8.70
CA PHE A 59 -2.75 -5.16 -9.02
C PHE A 59 -2.88 -6.55 -8.37
N GLY A 60 -4.03 -6.87 -7.79
CA GLY A 60 -4.31 -8.17 -7.17
C GLY A 60 -3.71 -8.34 -5.77
N ARG A 61 -3.32 -7.26 -5.09
CA ARG A 61 -2.62 -7.31 -3.80
C ARG A 61 -3.59 -7.12 -2.64
N THR A 62 -3.54 -8.00 -1.65
CA THR A 62 -4.38 -7.92 -0.42
C THR A 62 -3.68 -7.16 0.71
N SER A 63 -4.38 -6.92 1.82
CA SER A 63 -3.75 -6.37 3.02
C SER A 63 -2.63 -7.27 3.57
N LEU A 64 -2.78 -8.60 3.48
CA LEU A 64 -1.75 -9.55 3.93
C LEU A 64 -0.50 -9.49 3.03
N TRP A 65 -0.70 -9.41 1.71
CA TRP A 65 0.38 -9.18 0.75
C TRP A 65 1.23 -7.96 1.14
N TRP A 66 0.57 -6.85 1.47
CA TRP A 66 1.24 -5.61 1.86
C TRP A 66 1.99 -5.71 3.19
N ALA A 67 1.40 -6.36 4.19
CA ALA A 67 2.07 -6.60 5.47
C ALA A 67 3.38 -7.38 5.28
N ARG A 68 3.32 -8.46 4.48
CA ARG A 68 4.48 -9.30 4.16
C ARG A 68 5.54 -8.56 3.36
N ARG A 69 5.15 -7.85 2.30
CA ARG A 69 6.11 -7.08 1.46
C ARG A 69 6.91 -6.07 2.27
N ARG A 70 6.29 -5.50 3.29
CA ARG A 70 6.88 -4.46 4.14
C ARG A 70 7.58 -5.03 5.37
N GLY A 71 7.54 -6.33 5.58
CA GLY A 71 8.10 -6.99 6.76
C GLY A 71 7.38 -6.64 8.06
N ASN A 72 6.09 -6.24 7.99
CA ASN A 72 5.30 -5.85 9.15
C ASN A 72 4.75 -7.08 9.87
N THR A 73 5.63 -7.84 10.53
CA THR A 73 5.31 -9.15 11.13
C THR A 73 4.16 -9.11 12.14
N ASP A 74 4.07 -8.05 12.95
CA ASP A 74 2.98 -7.92 13.93
C ASP A 74 1.62 -7.73 13.26
N THR A 75 1.59 -6.94 12.17
CA THR A 75 0.39 -6.73 11.38
C THR A 75 0.00 -8.01 10.62
N GLU A 76 0.99 -8.70 10.05
CA GLU A 76 0.80 -10.01 9.41
C GLU A 76 0.15 -11.00 10.39
N GLN A 77 0.68 -11.13 11.60
CA GLN A 77 0.13 -12.05 12.60
C GLN A 77 -1.31 -11.71 12.96
N VAL A 78 -1.66 -10.43 13.13
CA VAL A 78 -3.04 -10.00 13.40
C VAL A 78 -3.99 -10.39 12.26
N LEU A 79 -3.57 -10.23 11.00
CA LEU A 79 -4.37 -10.60 9.83
C LEU A 79 -4.57 -12.11 9.73
N LEU A 80 -3.51 -12.90 9.94
CA LEU A 80 -3.57 -14.37 9.94
C LEU A 80 -4.48 -14.90 11.06
N ASP A 81 -4.30 -14.40 12.28
CA ASP A 81 -5.16 -14.73 13.43
C ASP A 81 -6.62 -14.42 13.15
N TYR A 82 -6.91 -13.28 12.51
CA TYR A 82 -8.27 -12.87 12.18
C TYR A 82 -8.90 -13.83 11.16
N ALA A 83 -8.14 -14.18 10.11
CA ALA A 83 -8.57 -15.08 9.05
C ALA A 83 -8.84 -16.49 9.61
N GLU A 84 -7.90 -17.04 10.38
CA GLU A 84 -8.03 -18.36 11.03
C GLU A 84 -9.27 -18.41 11.92
N LYS A 85 -9.47 -17.43 12.82
CA LYS A 85 -10.61 -17.37 13.74
C LYS A 85 -11.96 -17.31 13.02
N ARG A 86 -11.99 -16.84 11.77
CA ARG A 86 -13.22 -16.73 10.95
C ARG A 86 -13.31 -17.79 9.85
N GLY A 87 -12.31 -18.65 9.69
CA GLY A 87 -12.25 -19.61 8.60
C GLY A 87 -12.19 -18.96 7.22
N ILE A 88 -11.60 -17.76 7.12
CA ILE A 88 -11.39 -17.08 5.84
C ILE A 88 -10.14 -17.67 5.19
N PRO A 89 -10.21 -18.17 3.94
CA PRO A 89 -9.03 -18.65 3.24
C PRO A 89 -8.08 -17.49 2.94
N VAL A 90 -6.79 -17.71 3.16
CA VAL A 90 -5.74 -16.78 2.76
C VAL A 90 -5.33 -17.09 1.33
N CYS A 91 -5.10 -16.08 0.50
CA CYS A 91 -4.68 -16.26 -0.88
C CYS A 91 -3.19 -16.67 -0.99
N ASP A 92 -2.91 -17.70 -1.78
CA ASP A 92 -1.56 -18.27 -1.98
C ASP A 92 -0.55 -17.29 -2.59
N ASN A 93 -1.02 -16.25 -3.31
CA ASN A 93 -0.17 -15.22 -3.93
C ASN A 93 0.60 -14.35 -2.92
N ASP A 94 0.36 -14.51 -1.62
CA ASP A 94 1.02 -13.76 -0.56
C ASP A 94 2.33 -14.40 -0.08
N GLU A 95 2.74 -15.58 -0.57
CA GLU A 95 3.85 -16.36 0.02
C GLU A 95 5.27 -15.94 -0.39
N PHE A 96 5.49 -15.41 -1.59
CA PHE A 96 6.83 -15.02 -2.05
C PHE A 96 6.92 -13.54 -2.42
N ILE A 97 7.44 -12.74 -1.49
CA ILE A 97 7.70 -11.33 -1.74
C ILE A 97 9.14 -10.99 -1.31
N GLU A 98 10.01 -10.74 -2.28
CA GLU A 98 11.33 -10.17 -1.99
C GLU A 98 11.14 -8.82 -1.30
N VAL A 99 11.51 -8.75 -0.03
CA VAL A 99 11.52 -7.50 0.74
C VAL A 99 12.70 -6.69 0.24
N ARG A 100 12.43 -5.68 -0.60
CA ARG A 100 13.45 -4.71 -0.98
C ARG A 100 13.78 -3.85 0.24
N PRO A 101 15.07 -3.66 0.58
CA PRO A 101 15.45 -2.83 1.72
C PRO A 101 14.95 -1.40 1.50
N ILE A 102 14.26 -0.85 2.50
CA ILE A 102 13.84 0.55 2.50
C ILE A 102 15.10 1.40 2.74
N SER A 103 15.61 2.05 1.69
CA SER A 103 16.64 3.08 1.85
C SER A 103 15.99 4.37 2.33
N ASN A 104 16.39 4.84 3.52
CA ASN A 104 15.98 6.14 4.07
C ASN A 104 17.06 7.20 3.82
N VAL A 105 17.83 7.09 2.72
CA VAL A 105 18.79 8.13 2.35
C VAL A 105 17.96 9.35 1.92
N GLY A 106 18.30 10.55 2.40
CA GLY A 106 17.50 11.77 2.26
C GLY A 106 17.25 12.26 0.83
N THR A 107 17.79 11.56 -0.17
CA THR A 107 17.65 11.78 -1.62
C THR A 107 16.82 10.70 -2.33
N SER A 108 16.41 9.63 -1.64
CA SER A 108 15.72 8.50 -2.28
C SER A 108 14.39 8.96 -2.89
N ARG A 109 14.18 8.69 -4.19
CA ARG A 109 12.88 8.82 -4.87
C ARG A 109 11.95 7.69 -4.43
N TRP A 110 10.63 7.92 -4.47
CA TRP A 110 9.64 6.97 -3.96
C TRP A 110 8.64 6.69 -5.06
N CYS A 111 8.21 5.44 -5.19
CA CYS A 111 7.14 5.11 -6.11
C CYS A 111 5.79 5.54 -5.51
N ASP A 112 5.04 6.39 -6.19
CA ASP A 112 3.70 6.83 -5.78
C ASP A 112 2.64 5.72 -5.79
N VAL A 113 2.90 4.63 -6.50
CA VAL A 113 1.99 3.48 -6.60
C VAL A 113 2.17 2.52 -5.43
N CYS A 114 3.41 2.14 -5.10
CA CYS A 114 3.68 1.18 -4.02
C CYS A 114 4.25 1.78 -2.74
N THR A 115 4.57 3.08 -2.73
CA THR A 115 5.16 3.83 -1.60
C THR A 115 6.47 3.22 -1.07
N LEU A 116 7.21 2.55 -1.95
CA LEU A 116 8.55 2.02 -1.68
C LEU A 116 9.60 2.93 -2.31
N SER A 117 10.78 2.97 -1.70
CA SER A 117 11.94 3.65 -2.27
C SER A 117 12.29 3.03 -3.63
N ILE A 118 12.53 3.89 -4.60
CA ILE A 118 13.19 3.56 -5.86
C ILE A 118 14.68 3.62 -5.56
N LEU A 119 15.38 2.49 -5.74
CA LEU A 119 16.80 2.41 -5.38
C LEU A 119 17.63 3.23 -6.38
N GLU A 120 18.82 3.63 -5.95
CA GLU A 120 19.84 4.20 -6.83
C GLU A 120 20.15 3.22 -7.97
N ASP A 121 20.54 3.77 -9.12
CA ASP A 121 20.81 3.05 -10.37
C ASP A 121 19.63 2.26 -10.94
N GLU A 122 18.40 2.45 -10.40
CA GLU A 122 17.20 1.85 -10.96
C GLU A 122 16.48 2.73 -11.97
N ILE A 123 15.86 2.08 -12.94
CA ILE A 123 14.94 2.73 -13.87
C ILE A 123 13.62 3.02 -13.16
N PHE A 124 13.13 4.24 -13.34
CA PHE A 124 11.79 4.65 -12.93
C PHE A 124 11.09 5.45 -14.02
N TYR A 125 9.83 5.77 -13.77
CA TYR A 125 8.93 6.39 -14.72
C TYR A 125 8.26 7.60 -14.08
N GLU A 126 8.48 8.77 -14.66
CA GLU A 126 8.06 10.06 -14.12
C GLU A 126 6.90 10.63 -14.95
N CYS A 127 5.88 11.18 -14.28
CA CYS A 127 4.85 11.99 -14.91
C CYS A 127 5.13 13.48 -14.67
N GLY A 128 5.42 14.23 -15.74
CA GLY A 128 5.65 15.67 -15.67
C GLY A 128 4.41 16.55 -15.42
N VAL A 129 3.23 15.95 -15.15
CA VAL A 129 1.96 16.67 -15.00
C VAL A 129 1.34 16.45 -13.61
N CYS A 130 1.23 15.18 -13.19
CA CYS A 130 0.70 14.83 -11.88
C CYS A 130 1.61 15.35 -10.76
N LYS A 131 1.02 15.80 -9.65
CA LYS A 131 1.74 16.28 -8.45
C LYS A 131 2.79 17.38 -8.73
N GLY A 132 2.57 18.19 -9.77
CA GLY A 132 3.54 19.23 -10.14
C GLY A 132 4.83 18.68 -10.77
N GLY A 133 4.78 17.47 -11.34
CA GLY A 133 5.92 16.78 -11.93
C GLY A 133 6.59 15.77 -10.99
N ASP A 134 6.14 15.68 -9.74
CA ASP A 134 6.69 14.81 -8.69
C ASP A 134 5.88 13.51 -8.56
N PHE A 135 5.52 12.90 -9.70
CA PHE A 135 4.85 11.60 -9.69
C PHE A 135 5.75 10.56 -10.32
N ASP A 136 6.18 9.60 -9.51
CA ASP A 136 7.11 8.56 -9.87
C ASP A 136 6.52 7.17 -9.74
N THR A 137 6.91 6.30 -10.65
CA THR A 137 6.54 4.89 -10.63
C THR A 137 7.80 4.05 -10.78
N CYS A 138 8.04 3.12 -9.84
CA CYS A 138 9.14 2.16 -9.96
C CYS A 138 8.89 1.23 -11.16
N SER A 139 9.96 0.63 -11.68
CA SER A 139 9.89 -0.31 -12.79
C SER A 139 8.92 -1.48 -12.56
N GLU A 140 8.82 -2.00 -11.34
CA GLU A 140 7.88 -3.08 -11.02
C GLU A 140 6.44 -2.63 -11.19
N CYS A 141 6.05 -1.50 -10.58
CA CYS A 141 4.69 -0.97 -10.68
C CYS A 141 4.34 -0.60 -12.11
N TYR A 142 5.28 -0.02 -12.87
CA TYR A 142 5.05 0.32 -14.27
C TYR A 142 4.74 -0.91 -15.14
N LYS A 143 5.52 -2.00 -14.96
CA LYS A 143 5.39 -3.25 -15.72
C LYS A 143 4.05 -3.95 -15.49
N ILE A 144 3.50 -3.85 -14.28
CA ILE A 144 2.18 -4.42 -13.94
C ILE A 144 1.01 -3.47 -14.25
N GLY A 145 1.26 -2.38 -14.98
CA GLY A 145 0.22 -1.45 -15.44
C GLY A 145 0.00 -0.22 -14.56
N GLY A 146 0.88 0.05 -13.59
CA GLY A 146 0.83 1.27 -12.77
C GLY A 146 1.03 2.51 -13.63
N ARG A 147 0.08 3.44 -13.55
CA ARG A 147 0.08 4.72 -14.25
C ARG A 147 -0.19 5.84 -13.26
N CYS A 148 0.04 7.07 -13.69
CA CYS A 148 -0.29 8.24 -12.89
C CYS A 148 -1.79 8.54 -12.89
N LEU A 149 -2.20 9.58 -12.15
CA LEU A 149 -3.59 9.91 -11.88
C LEU A 149 -4.42 10.38 -13.10
N GLY A 150 -3.77 10.74 -14.21
CA GLY A 150 -4.42 11.20 -15.44
C GLY A 150 -4.37 10.15 -16.54
N ASP A 151 -5.50 9.92 -17.22
CA ASP A 151 -5.65 8.89 -18.25
C ASP A 151 -4.90 9.22 -19.56
N ASP A 152 -4.68 10.51 -19.85
CA ASP A 152 -3.99 11.01 -21.04
C ASP A 152 -2.52 11.38 -20.78
N HIS A 153 -2.05 11.21 -19.55
CA HIS A 153 -0.69 11.55 -19.17
C HIS A 153 0.29 10.43 -19.54
N GLY A 154 1.40 10.82 -20.18
CA GLY A 154 2.53 9.93 -20.43
C GLY A 154 3.45 9.79 -19.21
N LEU A 155 4.11 8.64 -19.12
CA LEU A 155 5.21 8.41 -18.19
C LEU A 155 6.53 8.34 -18.95
N ALA A 156 7.50 9.17 -18.56
CA ALA A 156 8.81 9.22 -19.17
C ALA A 156 9.81 8.37 -18.37
N GLN A 157 10.56 7.50 -19.04
CA GLN A 157 11.60 6.70 -18.40
C GLN A 157 12.78 7.59 -17.96
N ARG A 158 13.32 7.29 -16.77
CA ARG A 158 14.45 7.95 -16.12
C ARG A 158 15.34 6.91 -15.44
N GLU A 159 16.59 7.28 -15.18
CA GLU A 159 17.53 6.50 -14.36
C GLU A 159 17.76 7.28 -13.06
N ASN A 160 17.67 6.59 -11.91
CA ASN A 160 17.86 7.20 -10.59
C ASN A 160 19.35 7.26 -10.24
N ILE A 161 20.09 8.16 -10.87
CA ILE A 161 21.54 8.34 -10.69
C ILE A 161 21.78 9.46 -9.67
N GLU A 162 22.67 9.25 -8.69
CA GLU A 162 23.20 10.35 -7.87
C GLU A 162 24.13 11.23 -8.71
N GLU A 163 23.89 12.56 -8.76
CA GLU A 163 24.81 13.55 -9.35
C GLU A 163 26.08 13.75 -8.50
#